data_AF-A0A8T5M2X8-F1
#
_entry.id   AF-A0A8T5M2X8-F1
#
_cell.length_a   1.000
_cell.length_b   1.000
_cell.length_c   1.000
_cell.angle_alpha   90.00
_cell.angle_beta   90.00
_cell.angle_gamma   90.00
#
_symmetry.space_group_name_H-M   'P 1'
#
loop_
_entity.id
_entity.type
_entity.pdbx_description
1 polymer ?
#
loop_
_entity_poly.entity_id
_entity_poly.type
_entity_poly.pdbx_seq_one_letter_code
_entity_poly.pdbx_strand_id
1 'polypeptide(L)'
;MSHVNHKVKWCLKKAEKELQEGNKHRGLVKKNPDLALARKHILKAEHNLQAVVRFKEIDFSDWSAPATFYSIYHSLLAVLVKLGYESRNQECTFALIYQLIETKQVNLDAKLISEINAMQPEEAHEKPTIVDVRESEQYGVSLSLEDNTYN
;
A
#
# COMPACT_ATOMS: atom_id res chain seq x y z
N MET A 1 17.52 -16.46 -4.61
CA MET A 1 16.80 -15.19 -4.82
C MET A 1 15.77 -15.07 -3.71
N SER A 2 15.63 -13.90 -3.05
CA SER A 2 14.62 -13.72 -1.98
C SER A 2 13.20 -13.94 -2.52
N HIS A 3 12.26 -14.36 -1.65
CA HIS A 3 10.84 -14.53 -1.98
C HIS A 3 10.26 -13.26 -2.64
N VAL A 4 10.67 -12.09 -2.13
CA VAL A 4 10.37 -10.75 -2.64
C VAL A 4 10.72 -10.58 -4.11
N ASN A 5 11.94 -11.00 -4.50
CA ASN A 5 12.40 -10.92 -5.89
C ASN A 5 11.56 -11.77 -6.84
N HIS A 6 11.10 -12.94 -6.40
CA HIS A 6 10.18 -13.75 -7.19
C HIS A 6 8.82 -13.06 -7.35
N LYS A 7 8.31 -12.44 -6.28
CA LYS A 7 7.04 -11.73 -6.32
C LYS A 7 7.06 -10.52 -7.25
N VAL A 8 8.11 -9.69 -7.20
CA VAL A 8 8.25 -8.55 -8.12
C VAL A 8 8.32 -9.01 -9.58
N LYS A 9 9.08 -10.07 -9.87
CA LYS A 9 9.13 -10.66 -11.22
C LYS A 9 7.77 -11.14 -11.69
N TRP A 10 7.00 -11.78 -10.82
CA TRP A 10 5.63 -12.19 -11.13
C TRP A 10 4.73 -10.98 -11.42
N CYS A 11 4.81 -9.93 -10.61
CA CYS A 11 4.04 -8.70 -10.79
C CYS A 11 4.34 -8.00 -12.14
N LEU A 12 5.60 -7.97 -12.56
CA LEU A 12 6.00 -7.43 -13.87
C LEU A 12 5.42 -8.27 -15.02
N LYS A 13 5.58 -9.60 -14.94
CA LYS A 13 5.05 -10.53 -15.95
C LYS A 13 3.53 -10.50 -16.05
N LYS A 14 2.84 -10.35 -14.92
CA LYS A 14 1.38 -10.24 -14.87
C LYS A 14 0.91 -9.01 -15.64
N ALA A 15 1.53 -7.85 -15.40
CA ALA A 15 1.16 -6.63 -16.11
C ALA A 15 1.46 -6.73 -17.62
N GLU A 16 2.62 -7.30 -18.00
CA GLU A 16 2.97 -7.53 -19.39
C GLU A 16 1.92 -8.39 -20.11
N LYS A 17 1.53 -9.52 -19.51
CA LYS A 17 0.50 -10.40 -20.06
C LYS A 17 -0.84 -9.70 -20.22
N GLU A 18 -1.32 -9.01 -19.18
CA GLU A 18 -2.62 -8.32 -19.22
C GLU A 18 -2.63 -7.21 -20.29
N LEU A 19 -1.51 -6.49 -20.47
CA LEU A 19 -1.40 -5.48 -21.54
C LEU A 19 -1.41 -6.09 -22.94
N GLN A 20 -0.76 -7.23 -23.15
CA GLN A 20 -0.78 -7.96 -24.43
C GLN A 20 -2.19 -8.44 -24.78
N GLU A 21 -2.99 -8.80 -23.78
CA GLU A 21 -4.39 -9.18 -23.92
C GLU A 21 -5.34 -7.97 -24.11
N GLY A 22 -4.82 -6.74 -24.15
CA GLY A 22 -5.62 -5.52 -24.26
C GLY A 22 -6.36 -5.12 -22.98
N ASN A 23 -6.03 -5.76 -21.85
CA ASN A 23 -6.65 -5.51 -20.56
C ASN A 23 -5.96 -4.35 -19.82
N LYS A 24 -6.66 -3.79 -18.83
CA LYS A 24 -6.03 -2.94 -17.82
C LYS A 24 -5.07 -3.79 -16.99
N HIS A 25 -3.80 -3.40 -16.91
CA HIS A 25 -2.84 -4.09 -16.05
C HIS A 25 -3.22 -3.97 -14.57
N ARG A 26 -2.95 -5.02 -13.81
CA ARG A 26 -3.09 -5.14 -12.36
C ARG A 26 -1.79 -5.72 -11.82
N GLY A 27 -0.66 -5.22 -12.27
CA GLY A 27 0.68 -5.66 -11.85
C GLY A 27 1.63 -4.46 -11.69
N LEU A 28 2.90 -4.65 -12.05
CA LEU A 28 3.91 -3.59 -12.11
C LEU A 28 4.28 -3.30 -13.54
N VAL A 29 4.39 -2.02 -13.89
CA VAL A 29 4.91 -1.58 -15.18
C VAL A 29 6.09 -0.64 -14.94
N LYS A 30 7.20 -0.88 -15.63
CA LYS A 30 8.30 0.10 -15.69
C LYS A 30 7.90 1.26 -16.59
N LYS A 31 8.10 2.47 -16.10
CA LYS A 31 7.79 3.74 -16.76
C LYS A 31 8.97 4.71 -16.58
N ASN A 32 8.89 5.87 -17.19
CA ASN A 32 9.79 6.96 -16.85
C ASN A 32 9.38 7.56 -15.49
N PRO A 33 10.34 7.98 -14.66
CA PRO A 33 10.05 8.77 -13.46
C PRO A 33 9.13 9.96 -13.74
N ASP A 34 8.11 10.15 -12.91
CA ASP A 34 7.17 11.28 -13.03
C ASP A 34 7.03 12.01 -11.69
N LEU A 35 7.82 13.08 -11.51
CA LEU A 35 7.78 13.88 -10.29
C LEU A 35 6.45 14.62 -10.08
N ALA A 36 5.74 14.96 -11.16
CA ALA A 36 4.47 15.67 -11.06
C ALA A 36 3.38 14.71 -10.54
N LEU A 37 3.33 13.49 -11.06
CA LEU A 37 2.41 12.45 -10.56
C LEU A 37 2.79 12.01 -9.14
N ALA A 38 4.08 11.87 -8.82
CA ALA A 38 4.52 11.57 -7.46
C ALA A 38 4.01 12.64 -6.46
N ARG A 39 4.11 13.93 -6.80
CA ARG A 39 3.55 15.02 -5.97
C ARG A 39 2.03 14.93 -5.82
N LYS A 40 1.30 14.56 -6.88
CA LYS A 40 -0.16 14.34 -6.80
C LYS A 40 -0.52 13.20 -5.83
N HIS A 41 0.29 12.14 -5.79
CA HIS A 41 0.12 11.08 -4.79
C HIS A 41 0.38 11.56 -3.36
N ILE A 42 1.41 12.38 -3.13
CA ILE A 42 1.65 12.99 -1.81
C ILE A 42 0.46 13.86 -1.39
N LEU A 43 -0.06 14.72 -2.28
CA LEU A 43 -1.25 15.53 -2.00
C LEU A 43 -2.47 14.67 -1.65
N LYS A 44 -2.64 13.52 -2.33
CA LYS A 44 -3.72 12.59 -2.03
C LYS A 44 -3.51 11.88 -0.68
N ALA A 45 -2.27 11.56 -0.32
CA ALA A 45 -1.94 11.01 0.99
C ALA A 45 -2.26 12.00 2.11
N GLU A 46 -1.83 13.26 1.97
CA GLU A 46 -2.14 14.34 2.92
C GLU A 46 -3.65 14.56 3.07
N HIS A 47 -4.38 14.56 1.96
CA HIS A 47 -5.85 14.67 1.97
C HIS A 47 -6.51 13.51 2.75
N ASN A 48 -6.06 12.27 2.53
CA ASN A 48 -6.59 11.12 3.27
C ASN A 48 -6.23 11.19 4.76
N LEU A 49 -5.04 11.67 5.11
CA LEU A 49 -4.65 11.89 6.50
C LEU A 49 -5.53 12.95 7.19
N GLN A 50 -5.88 14.02 6.49
CA GLN A 50 -6.84 15.00 7.01
C GLN A 50 -8.22 14.37 7.21
N ALA A 51 -8.66 13.49 6.31
CA ALA A 51 -9.93 12.79 6.45
C ALA A 51 -9.97 11.91 7.72
N VAL A 52 -8.88 11.23 8.07
CA VAL A 52 -8.76 10.46 9.32
C VAL A 52 -9.12 11.31 10.55
N VAL A 53 -8.54 12.52 10.64
CA VAL A 53 -8.83 13.44 11.75
C VAL A 53 -10.30 13.84 11.75
N ARG A 54 -10.85 14.18 10.58
CA ARG A 54 -12.25 14.58 10.45
C ARG A 54 -13.22 13.47 10.81
N PHE A 55 -12.98 12.25 10.35
CA PHE A 55 -13.82 11.10 10.63
C PHE A 55 -13.96 10.83 12.13
N LYS A 56 -12.88 11.01 12.89
CA LYS A 56 -12.93 10.94 14.35
C LYS A 56 -13.78 12.06 14.97
N GLU A 57 -13.74 13.27 14.43
CA GLU A 57 -14.50 14.43 14.94
C GLU A 57 -16.02 14.33 14.68
N ILE A 58 -16.45 13.57 13.67
CA ILE A 58 -17.86 13.50 13.24
C ILE A 58 -18.54 12.17 13.56
N ASP A 59 -17.92 11.30 14.37
CA ASP A 59 -18.41 9.97 14.73
C ASP A 59 -18.49 8.96 13.56
N PHE A 60 -17.59 9.07 12.57
CA PHE A 60 -17.41 8.11 11.46
C PHE A 60 -16.06 7.40 11.57
N SER A 61 -15.68 7.01 12.80
CA SER A 61 -14.32 6.57 13.12
C SER A 61 -13.88 5.30 12.39
N ASP A 62 -14.82 4.42 12.01
CA ASP A 62 -14.61 3.25 11.14
C ASP A 62 -13.90 3.63 9.81
N TRP A 63 -14.31 4.74 9.20
CA TRP A 63 -13.70 5.26 7.96
C TRP A 63 -12.26 5.73 8.12
N SER A 64 -11.78 5.90 9.35
CA SER A 64 -10.38 6.25 9.64
C SER A 64 -9.43 5.14 9.24
N ALA A 65 -9.81 3.87 9.34
CA ALA A 65 -8.97 2.75 8.96
C ALA A 65 -8.66 2.73 7.45
N PRO A 66 -9.65 2.72 6.52
CA PRO A 66 -9.36 2.80 5.09
C PRO A 66 -8.67 4.11 4.71
N ALA A 67 -9.03 5.25 5.31
CA ALA A 67 -8.35 6.52 5.04
C ALA A 67 -6.86 6.49 5.45
N THR A 68 -6.54 5.90 6.60
CA THR A 68 -5.15 5.70 7.07
C THR A 68 -4.38 4.81 6.10
N PHE A 69 -4.94 3.66 5.74
CA PHE A 69 -4.34 2.77 4.74
C PHE A 69 -4.07 3.50 3.43
N TYR A 70 -5.04 4.24 2.89
CA TYR A 70 -4.86 4.93 1.61
C TYR A 70 -3.90 6.11 1.70
N SER A 71 -3.74 6.74 2.87
CA SER A 71 -2.67 7.73 3.10
C SER A 71 -1.29 7.10 2.93
N ILE A 72 -1.06 5.98 3.61
CA ILE A 72 0.19 5.20 3.52
C ILE A 72 0.40 4.68 2.10
N TYR A 73 -0.62 4.06 1.51
CA TYR A 73 -0.56 3.48 0.17
C TYR A 73 -0.20 4.52 -0.89
N HIS A 74 -0.79 5.72 -0.85
CA HIS A 74 -0.43 6.79 -1.77
C HIS A 74 0.99 7.32 -1.54
N SER A 75 1.49 7.34 -0.31
CA SER A 75 2.88 7.66 -0.03
C SER A 75 3.83 6.65 -0.69
N LEU A 76 3.51 5.35 -0.63
CA LEU A 76 4.28 4.30 -1.31
C LEU A 76 4.19 4.42 -2.84
N LEU A 77 3.01 4.72 -3.39
CA LEU A 77 2.85 4.96 -4.83
C LEU A 77 3.68 6.17 -5.31
N ALA A 78 3.78 7.23 -4.51
CA ALA A 78 4.64 8.38 -4.82
C ALA A 78 6.11 7.97 -4.97
N VAL A 79 6.60 7.10 -4.08
CA VAL A 79 7.95 6.52 -4.16
C VAL A 79 8.14 5.74 -5.46
N LEU A 80 7.21 4.84 -5.78
CA LEU A 80 7.26 4.02 -7.00
C LEU A 80 7.29 4.88 -8.26
N VAL A 81 6.38 5.84 -8.36
CA VAL A 81 6.28 6.74 -9.52
C VAL A 81 7.55 7.60 -9.67
N LYS A 82 8.12 8.09 -8.56
CA LYS A 82 9.41 8.81 -8.56
C LYS A 82 10.55 7.93 -9.07
N LEU A 83 10.48 6.62 -8.88
CA LEU A 83 11.48 5.65 -9.34
C LEU A 83 11.16 5.03 -10.72
N GLY A 84 10.10 5.49 -11.39
CA GLY A 84 9.74 4.99 -12.73
C GLY A 84 8.97 3.67 -12.70
N TYR A 85 8.09 3.49 -11.72
CA TYR A 85 7.18 2.35 -11.65
C TYR A 85 5.73 2.79 -11.53
N GLU A 86 4.85 2.08 -12.21
CA GLU A 86 3.41 2.14 -12.03
C GLU A 86 2.94 0.83 -11.39
N SER A 87 2.12 0.94 -10.34
CA SER A 87 1.47 -0.21 -9.70
C SER A 87 -0.04 0.03 -9.64
N ARG A 88 -0.82 -1.04 -9.83
CA ARG A 88 -2.30 -0.99 -9.77
C ARG A 88 -2.92 -1.99 -8.81
N ASN A 89 -2.12 -2.58 -7.92
CA ASN A 89 -2.65 -3.38 -6.82
C ASN A 89 -1.76 -3.28 -5.57
N GLN A 90 -2.33 -3.58 -4.41
CA GLN A 90 -1.63 -3.49 -3.12
C GLN A 90 -0.41 -4.41 -3.04
N GLU A 91 -0.61 -5.69 -3.38
CA GLU A 91 0.39 -6.76 -3.24
C GLU A 91 1.70 -6.46 -3.99
N CYS A 92 1.58 -6.02 -5.24
CA CYS A 92 2.70 -5.65 -6.09
C CYS A 92 3.36 -4.35 -5.65
N THR A 93 2.60 -3.43 -5.03
CA THR A 93 3.17 -2.21 -4.46
C THR A 93 4.08 -2.55 -3.29
N PHE A 94 3.59 -3.36 -2.34
CA PHE A 94 4.39 -3.79 -1.19
C PHE A 94 5.60 -4.61 -1.64
N ALA A 95 5.42 -5.60 -2.52
CA ALA A 95 6.52 -6.42 -3.02
C ALA A 95 7.67 -5.55 -3.60
N LEU A 96 7.34 -4.50 -4.36
CA LEU A 96 8.35 -3.59 -4.90
C LEU A 96 8.98 -2.71 -3.80
N ILE A 97 8.20 -2.14 -2.88
CA ILE A 97 8.75 -1.35 -1.76
C ILE A 97 9.76 -2.16 -0.96
N TYR A 98 9.43 -3.40 -0.61
CA TYR A 98 10.36 -4.25 0.12
C TYR A 98 11.61 -4.59 -0.68
N GLN A 99 11.49 -4.86 -1.98
CA GLN A 99 12.67 -5.05 -2.82
C GLN A 99 13.55 -3.78 -2.83
N LEU A 100 12.93 -2.59 -2.90
CA LEU A 100 13.65 -1.32 -2.86
C LEU A 100 14.36 -1.10 -1.53
N ILE A 101 13.79 -1.55 -0.41
CA ILE A 101 14.42 -1.53 0.91
C ILE A 101 15.59 -2.54 0.96
N GLU A 102 15.37 -3.81 0.58
CA GLU A 102 16.40 -4.86 0.53
C GLU A 102 17.61 -4.44 -0.31
N THR A 103 17.36 -3.75 -1.43
CA THR A 103 18.39 -3.26 -2.36
C THR A 103 18.92 -1.87 -2.00
N LYS A 104 18.49 -1.29 -0.88
CA LYS A 104 18.92 0.04 -0.37
C LYS A 104 18.66 1.19 -1.34
N GLN A 105 17.69 1.06 -2.23
CA GLN A 105 17.25 2.13 -3.13
C GLN A 105 16.34 3.14 -2.43
N VAL A 106 15.71 2.74 -1.33
CA VAL A 106 14.95 3.62 -0.44
C VAL A 106 15.38 3.36 1.01
N ASN A 107 15.39 4.41 1.82
CA ASN A 107 15.65 4.33 3.26
C ASN A 107 14.32 4.41 4.02
N LEU A 108 13.63 3.28 4.11
CA LEU A 108 12.42 3.11 4.90
C LEU A 108 12.64 1.98 5.89
N ASP A 109 12.07 2.11 7.09
CA ASP A 109 12.14 1.04 8.09
C ASP A 109 11.30 -0.16 7.62
N ALA A 110 11.96 -1.30 7.40
CA ALA A 110 11.30 -2.54 7.02
C ALA A 110 10.25 -2.99 8.04
N LYS A 111 10.47 -2.67 9.34
CA LYS A 111 9.54 -2.99 10.42
C LYS A 111 8.22 -2.23 10.24
N LEU A 112 8.29 -0.95 9.90
CA LEU A 112 7.10 -0.14 9.61
C LEU A 112 6.30 -0.73 8.44
N ILE A 113 6.97 -1.19 7.38
CA ILE A 113 6.29 -1.82 6.24
C ILE A 113 5.63 -3.15 6.66
N SER A 114 6.25 -3.95 7.53
CA SER A 114 5.64 -5.18 8.04
C SER A 114 4.42 -4.95 8.93
N GLU A 115 4.36 -3.84 9.66
CA GLU A 115 3.16 -3.46 10.43
C GLU A 115 2.00 -3.06 9.50
N ILE A 116 2.31 -2.57 8.29
CA ILE A 116 1.31 -2.21 7.29
C ILE A 116 0.79 -3.45 6.56
N ASN A 117 1.69 -4.30 6.04
CA ASN A 117 1.35 -5.47 5.25
C ASN A 117 2.33 -6.60 5.54
N ALA A 118 1.81 -7.70 6.09
CA ALA A 118 2.54 -8.95 6.29
C ALA A 118 3.10 -9.47 4.97
N MET A 119 4.42 -9.64 4.91
CA MET A 119 5.13 -10.23 3.76
C MET A 119 4.86 -11.73 3.62
N GLN A 120 4.64 -12.39 4.76
CA GLN A 120 4.35 -13.80 4.89
C GLN A 120 3.07 -13.93 5.73
N PRO A 121 1.88 -13.99 5.11
CA PRO A 121 0.63 -14.13 5.84
C PRO A 121 0.57 -15.41 6.70
N GLU A 122 1.44 -16.38 6.39
CA GLU A 122 1.53 -17.67 7.08
C GLU A 122 2.39 -17.61 8.36
N GLU A 123 3.20 -16.57 8.52
CA GLU A 123 3.79 -16.23 9.82
C GLU A 123 2.71 -15.51 10.62
N ALA A 124 2.04 -16.24 11.53
CA ALA A 124 1.01 -15.67 12.39
C ALA A 124 1.57 -14.44 13.12
N HIS A 125 1.11 -13.25 12.72
CA HIS A 125 1.39 -12.04 13.46
C HIS A 125 0.52 -12.05 14.72
N GLU A 126 1.13 -11.77 15.87
CA GLU A 126 0.39 -11.65 17.13
C GLU A 126 -0.67 -10.52 17.08
N LYS A 127 -0.53 -9.58 16.13
CA LYS A 127 -1.39 -8.40 15.95
C LYS A 127 -1.82 -8.23 14.50
N PRO A 128 -3.04 -7.70 14.25
CA PRO A 128 -3.49 -7.39 12.90
C PRO A 128 -2.64 -6.30 12.25
N THR A 129 -2.42 -6.39 10.94
CA THR A 129 -1.77 -5.35 10.15
C THR A 129 -2.76 -4.24 9.78
N ILE A 130 -2.26 -3.10 9.30
CA ILE A 130 -3.13 -2.02 8.79
C ILE A 130 -4.00 -2.50 7.63
N VAL A 131 -3.49 -3.40 6.79
CA VAL A 131 -4.25 -4.06 5.71
C VAL A 131 -5.44 -4.83 6.28
N ASP A 132 -5.23 -5.60 7.35
CA ASP A 132 -6.28 -6.41 8.00
C ASP A 132 -7.35 -5.51 8.63
N VAL A 133 -6.93 -4.48 9.39
CA VAL A 133 -7.84 -3.52 10.02
C VAL A 133 -8.67 -2.80 8.95
N ARG A 134 -8.03 -2.32 7.87
CA ARG A 134 -8.76 -1.67 6.76
C ARG A 134 -9.74 -2.61 6.08
N GLU A 135 -9.43 -3.90 5.93
CA GLU A 135 -10.36 -4.86 5.34
C GLU A 135 -11.55 -5.14 6.26
N SER A 136 -11.29 -5.32 7.57
CA SER A 136 -12.33 -5.50 8.58
C SER A 136 -13.29 -4.31 8.63
N GLU A 137 -12.79 -3.08 8.73
CA GLU A 137 -13.65 -1.89 8.82
C GLU A 137 -14.38 -1.60 7.50
N GLN A 138 -13.75 -1.87 6.35
CA GLN A 138 -14.36 -1.55 5.05
C GLN A 138 -15.52 -2.49 4.67
N TYR A 139 -15.44 -3.76 5.06
CA TYR A 139 -16.42 -4.79 4.70
C TYR A 139 -17.27 -5.26 5.89
N GLY A 140 -16.88 -4.90 7.11
CA GLY A 140 -17.64 -5.12 8.32
C GLY A 140 -18.89 -4.24 8.40
N VAL A 141 -19.64 -4.44 9.47
CA VAL A 141 -20.89 -3.70 9.75
C VAL A 141 -20.76 -2.78 10.97
N SER A 142 -19.56 -2.71 11.57
CA SER A 142 -19.28 -1.76 12.65
C SER A 142 -19.31 -0.34 12.10
N LEU A 143 -19.80 0.60 12.91
CA LEU A 143 -19.86 2.03 12.59
C LEU A 143 -18.85 2.83 13.43
N SER A 144 -17.98 2.14 14.15
CA SER A 144 -16.97 2.75 15.00
C SER A 144 -15.73 1.88 15.10
N LEU A 145 -14.57 2.54 15.16
CA LEU A 145 -13.28 1.94 15.42
C LEU A 145 -12.96 2.04 16.91
N GLU A 146 -12.62 0.93 17.55
CA GLU A 146 -12.17 0.95 18.94
C GLU A 146 -10.75 1.55 19.05
N ASP A 147 -10.48 2.37 20.07
CA ASP A 147 -9.14 2.99 20.22
C ASP A 147 -8.02 1.95 20.45
N ASN A 148 -8.36 0.71 20.79
CA ASN A 148 -7.42 -0.38 21.04
C ASN A 148 -7.16 -1.29 19.82
N THR A 149 -7.72 -0.98 18.64
CA THR A 149 -7.61 -1.86 17.46
C THR A 149 -6.16 -2.12 17.01
N TYR A 150 -5.20 -1.30 17.44
CA TYR A 150 -3.77 -1.44 17.13
C TYR A 150 -2.89 -1.85 18.33
N ASN A 151 -3.48 -2.07 19.52
CA ASN A 151 -2.75 -2.32 20.78
C ASN A 151 -2.49 -3.80 21.06
#